data_AF-A0A2D6Q907-F1
#
_entry.id   AF-A0A2D6Q907-F1
#
_cell.length_a   1.000
_cell.length_b   1.000
_cell.length_c   1.000
_cell.angle_alpha   90.00
_cell.angle_beta   90.00
_cell.angle_gamma   90.00
#
_symmetry.space_group_name_H-M   'P 1'
#
loop_
_entity.id
_entity.type
_entity.pdbx_description
1 polymer ?
#
loop_
_entity_poly.entity_id
_entity_poly.type
_entity_poly.pdbx_seq_one_letter_code
_entity_poly.pdbx_strand_id
1 'polypeptide(L)'
;MSLQQLQPKKRVLFLIELVAEMVTHSAEDERLKKLIKVERIKRKLVPEPPVDLSPIGKSVVFDQEFQKSKPIKPVRQVFYKKKPPAKIHDAFKKNSPKTIKHSLMGHQTRPNEEIITDLNKIINDKNVQMIECPGPGRNILVKVRNNVNLTKLILNETEIKNVIVYFSDYARIPIVGGILKTSIESMMISAVISDYAGSRFIINKRNPYDLIQGM
;
A
#
# COMPACT_ATOMS: atom_id res chain seq x y z
N MET A 1 10.42 33.53 14.69
CA MET A 1 11.49 32.73 15.32
C MET A 1 11.48 31.35 14.69
N SER A 2 12.64 30.82 14.29
CA SER A 2 12.71 29.46 13.76
C SER A 2 12.58 28.45 14.91
N LEU A 3 11.96 27.29 14.65
CA LEU A 3 11.78 26.21 15.64
C LEU A 3 13.11 25.77 16.28
N GLN A 4 14.22 25.89 15.55
CA GLN A 4 15.58 25.59 16.00
C GLN A 4 16.10 26.54 17.10
N GLN A 5 15.53 27.74 17.23
CA GLN A 5 15.91 28.73 18.24
C GLN A 5 15.24 28.48 19.60
N LEU A 6 14.26 27.57 19.67
CA LEU A 6 13.56 27.24 20.91
C LEU A 6 14.31 26.17 21.72
N GLN A 7 14.34 26.35 23.04
CA GLN A 7 14.83 25.31 23.94
C GLN A 7 14.05 23.99 23.74
N PRO A 8 14.68 22.81 23.93
CA PRO A 8 14.05 21.52 23.68
C PRO A 8 12.67 21.36 24.33
N LYS A 9 12.51 21.77 25.60
CA LYS A 9 11.22 21.74 26.31
C LYS A 9 10.14 22.58 25.63
N LYS A 10 10.49 23.77 25.14
CA LYS A 10 9.57 24.67 24.42
C LYS A 10 9.19 24.11 23.04
N ARG A 11 10.11 23.41 22.36
CA ARG A 11 9.81 22.72 21.09
C ARG A 11 8.79 21.61 21.27
N VAL A 12 8.93 20.80 22.32
CA VAL A 12 7.97 19.72 22.63
C VAL A 12 6.59 20.30 22.92
N LEU A 13 6.50 21.33 23.76
CA LEU A 13 5.23 22.01 24.04
C LEU A 13 4.59 22.58 22.77
N PHE A 14 5.39 23.26 21.92
CA PHE A 14 4.93 23.78 20.65
C PHE A 14 4.37 22.69 19.72
N LEU A 15 5.07 21.56 19.58
CA LEU A 15 4.61 20.45 18.74
C LEU A 15 3.30 19.85 19.27
N ILE A 16 3.16 19.72 20.59
CA ILE A 16 1.92 19.26 21.23
C ILE A 16 0.76 20.22 20.92
N GLU A 17 0.98 21.52 21.03
CA GLU A 17 -0.03 22.54 20.72
C GLU A 17 -0.40 22.54 19.24
N LEU A 18 0.58 22.46 18.34
CA LEU A 18 0.40 22.42 16.90
C LEU A 18 -0.41 21.20 16.45
N VAL A 19 -0.07 20.01 16.96
CA VAL A 19 -0.81 18.78 16.65
C VAL A 19 -2.25 18.87 17.16
N ALA A 20 -2.46 19.41 18.36
CA ALA A 20 -3.81 19.61 18.90
C ALA A 20 -4.64 20.56 18.02
N GLU A 21 -4.02 21.61 17.49
CA GLU A 21 -4.67 22.55 16.56
C GLU A 21 -5.00 21.90 15.22
N MET A 22 -4.07 21.15 14.61
CA MET A 22 -4.31 20.40 13.38
C MET A 22 -5.47 19.41 13.51
N VAL A 23 -5.54 18.65 14.62
CA VAL A 23 -6.63 17.69 14.87
C VAL A 23 -7.96 18.42 15.03
N THR A 24 -7.97 19.57 15.71
CA THR A 24 -9.20 20.35 15.90
C THR A 24 -9.73 20.92 14.59
N HIS A 25 -8.84 21.32 13.67
CA HIS A 25 -9.22 21.85 12.36
C HIS A 25 -9.54 20.77 11.31
N SER A 26 -8.93 19.58 11.43
CA SER A 26 -9.20 18.44 10.53
C SER A 26 -10.53 17.74 10.81
N ALA A 27 -11.13 17.93 12.00
CA ALA A 27 -12.45 17.39 12.29
C ALA A 27 -13.53 18.18 11.52
N GLU A 28 -14.22 17.54 10.57
CA GLU A 28 -15.34 18.15 9.85
C GLU A 28 -16.58 18.32 10.74
N ASP A 29 -16.75 17.44 11.73
CA ASP A 29 -17.90 17.42 12.63
C ASP A 29 -17.77 18.43 13.80
N GLU A 30 -18.68 19.41 13.83
CA GLU A 30 -18.87 20.39 14.91
C GLU A 30 -19.01 19.75 16.30
N ARG A 31 -19.64 18.57 16.40
CA ARG A 31 -19.82 17.85 17.68
C ARG A 31 -18.48 17.37 18.23
N LEU A 32 -17.61 16.86 17.35
CA LEU A 32 -16.28 16.39 17.73
C LEU A 32 -15.39 17.55 18.19
N LYS A 33 -15.48 18.72 17.55
CA LYS A 33 -14.78 19.94 17.99
C LYS A 33 -15.18 20.35 19.41
N LYS A 34 -16.47 20.27 19.74
CA LYS A 34 -16.97 20.58 21.09
C LYS A 34 -16.45 19.59 22.14
N LEU A 35 -16.44 18.29 21.83
CA LEU A 35 -15.88 17.27 22.72
C LEU A 35 -14.38 17.49 22.97
N ILE A 36 -13.59 17.77 21.93
CA ILE A 36 -12.16 18.07 22.04
C ILE A 36 -11.92 19.32 22.92
N LYS A 37 -12.76 20.36 22.79
CA LYS A 37 -12.67 21.57 23.64
C LYS A 37 -12.97 21.26 25.11
N VAL A 38 -14.01 20.46 25.39
CA VAL A 38 -14.35 20.05 26.76
C VAL A 38 -13.23 19.23 27.39
N GLU A 39 -12.66 18.28 26.66
CA GLU A 39 -11.54 17.46 27.12
C GLU A 39 -10.29 18.32 27.44
N ARG A 40 -9.99 19.33 26.61
CA ARG A 40 -8.91 20.30 26.86
C ARG A 40 -9.14 21.11 28.13
N ILE A 41 -10.37 21.55 28.40
CA ILE A 41 -10.69 22.30 29.63
C ILE A 41 -10.57 21.37 30.84
N LYS A 42 -11.07 20.15 30.74
CA LYS A 42 -10.99 19.14 31.81
C LYS A 42 -9.54 18.89 32.24
N ARG A 43 -8.61 18.75 31.29
CA ARG A 43 -7.17 18.60 31.57
C ARG A 43 -6.51 19.82 32.22
N LYS A 44 -7.05 21.03 32.03
CA LYS A 44 -6.55 22.24 32.70
C LYS A 44 -7.02 22.33 34.15
N LEU A 45 -8.21 21.83 34.45
CA LEU A 45 -8.83 21.90 35.77
C LEU A 45 -8.46 20.71 36.67
N VAL A 46 -8.28 19.53 36.08
CA VAL A 46 -7.89 18.32 36.79
C VAL A 46 -6.48 17.94 36.34
N PRO A 47 -5.45 18.21 37.16
CA PRO A 47 -4.10 17.75 36.83
C PRO A 47 -4.12 16.24 36.77
N GLU A 48 -3.83 15.69 35.58
CA GLU A 48 -3.70 14.24 35.43
C GLU A 48 -2.57 13.75 36.34
N PRO A 49 -2.75 12.62 37.03
CA PRO A 49 -1.67 12.05 37.83
C PRO A 49 -0.45 11.83 36.94
N PRO A 50 0.77 12.03 37.46
CA PRO A 50 1.97 11.83 36.67
C PRO A 50 1.95 10.44 36.06
N VAL A 51 2.01 10.38 34.73
CA VAL A 51 2.05 9.11 34.01
C VAL A 51 3.34 8.41 34.43
N ASP A 52 3.20 7.27 35.11
CA ASP A 52 4.35 6.45 35.44
C ASP A 52 4.92 5.86 34.14
N LEU A 53 6.02 6.47 33.67
CA LEU A 53 6.74 6.04 32.47
C LEU A 53 7.72 4.90 32.78
N SER A 54 7.83 4.44 34.04
CA SER A 54 8.67 3.30 34.42
C SER A 54 8.42 2.00 33.65
N PRO A 55 7.20 1.70 33.11
CA PRO A 55 6.96 0.49 32.32
C PRO A 55 7.28 0.65 30.82
N ILE A 56 7.45 1.86 30.29
CA ILE A 56 7.52 2.11 28.83
C ILE A 56 8.83 1.64 28.18
N GLY A 57 9.87 1.34 28.96
CA GLY A 57 11.08 0.66 28.50
C GLY A 57 11.13 -0.85 28.83
N LYS A 58 10.12 -1.36 29.53
CA LYS A 58 9.99 -2.76 29.93
C LYS A 58 8.75 -3.38 29.29
N SER A 59 8.46 -3.06 28.03
CA SER A 59 7.43 -3.77 27.31
C SER A 59 7.85 -5.23 27.16
N VAL A 60 7.31 -6.05 28.07
CA VAL A 60 7.29 -7.52 28.13
C VAL A 60 6.70 -8.16 26.84
N VAL A 61 6.48 -7.38 25.79
CA VAL A 61 5.89 -7.83 24.52
C VAL A 61 6.91 -8.62 23.68
N PHE A 62 8.22 -8.52 23.95
CA PHE A 62 9.24 -9.27 23.22
C PHE A 62 9.96 -10.39 23.99
N ASP A 63 9.75 -10.49 25.31
CA ASP A 63 10.26 -11.59 26.14
C ASP A 63 9.12 -12.50 26.65
N GLN A 64 8.05 -12.63 25.86
CA GLN A 64 7.15 -13.76 26.07
C GLN A 64 7.88 -15.00 25.57
N GLU A 65 8.66 -15.62 26.46
CA GLU A 65 9.07 -17.01 26.31
C GLU A 65 7.85 -17.77 25.80
N PHE A 66 7.97 -18.38 24.62
CA PHE A 66 6.96 -19.27 24.07
C PHE A 66 6.70 -20.37 25.11
N GLN A 67 5.75 -20.13 26.01
CA GLN A 67 5.21 -21.17 26.85
C GLN A 67 4.63 -22.17 25.88
N LYS A 68 5.33 -23.29 25.73
CA LYS A 68 4.95 -24.42 24.88
C LYS A 68 3.48 -24.72 25.15
N SER A 69 2.61 -24.23 24.28
CA SER A 69 1.19 -24.44 24.41
C SER A 69 0.95 -25.94 24.45
N LYS A 70 0.14 -26.40 25.41
CA LYS A 70 -0.27 -27.80 25.53
C LYS A 70 -0.71 -28.30 24.13
N PRO A 71 -0.32 -29.53 23.74
CA PRO A 71 -0.66 -30.06 22.43
C PRO A 71 -2.17 -29.97 22.22
N ILE A 72 -2.58 -29.19 21.22
CA ILE A 72 -3.97 -29.06 20.82
C ILE A 72 -4.41 -30.46 20.40
N LYS A 73 -5.34 -31.06 21.16
CA LYS A 73 -5.93 -32.35 20.79
C LYS A 73 -6.55 -32.18 19.40
N PRO A 74 -6.28 -33.10 18.45
CA PRO A 74 -6.82 -32.99 17.11
C PRO A 74 -8.35 -33.01 17.20
N VAL A 75 -8.97 -31.87 16.87
CA VAL A 75 -10.41 -31.80 16.67
C VAL A 75 -10.69 -32.71 15.48
N ARG A 76 -11.36 -33.84 15.73
CA ARG A 76 -11.87 -34.71 14.66
C ARG A 76 -12.87 -33.91 13.84
N GLN A 77 -12.39 -33.26 12.77
CA GLN A 77 -13.25 -32.72 11.74
C GLN A 77 -13.97 -33.90 11.10
N VAL A 78 -15.27 -33.98 11.35
CA VAL A 78 -16.14 -34.95 10.71
C VAL A 78 -16.32 -34.48 9.27
N PHE A 79 -15.44 -34.92 8.37
CA PHE A 79 -15.61 -34.68 6.94
C PHE A 79 -16.84 -35.45 6.47
N TYR A 80 -17.96 -34.74 6.33
CA TYR A 80 -19.09 -35.25 5.56
C TYR A 80 -18.60 -35.52 4.14
N LYS A 81 -18.37 -36.79 3.81
CA LYS A 81 -18.03 -37.25 2.47
C LYS A 81 -19.20 -36.89 1.54
N LYS A 82 -19.16 -35.70 0.94
CA LYS A 82 -20.03 -35.38 -0.19
C LYS A 82 -19.75 -36.42 -1.26
N LYS A 83 -20.78 -37.17 -1.66
CA LYS A 83 -20.69 -38.13 -2.77
C LYS A 83 -20.13 -37.38 -3.98
N PRO A 84 -19.11 -37.92 -4.66
CA PRO A 84 -18.54 -37.26 -5.83
C PRO A 84 -19.64 -37.10 -6.88
N PRO A 85 -19.75 -35.92 -7.53
CA PRO A 85 -20.64 -35.75 -8.66
C PRO A 85 -20.30 -36.77 -9.73
N ALA A 86 -21.33 -37.37 -10.33
CA ALA A 86 -21.19 -38.35 -11.40
C ALA A 86 -20.30 -37.79 -12.52
N LYS A 87 -19.33 -38.60 -12.97
CA LYS A 87 -18.39 -38.23 -14.03
C LYS A 87 -19.15 -38.04 -15.33
N ILE A 88 -19.41 -36.79 -15.70
CA ILE A 88 -19.80 -36.44 -17.07
C ILE A 88 -18.53 -36.59 -17.91
N HIS A 89 -18.52 -37.57 -18.79
CA HIS A 89 -17.46 -37.82 -19.76
C HIS A 89 -17.55 -36.80 -20.90
N ASP A 90 -17.26 -35.53 -20.61
CA ASP A 90 -17.02 -34.56 -21.68
C ASP A 90 -15.58 -34.68 -22.16
N ALA A 91 -15.44 -35.06 -23.43
CA ALA A 91 -14.19 -35.16 -24.16
C ALA A 91 -13.61 -33.76 -24.44
N PHE A 92 -13.24 -33.02 -23.39
CA PHE A 92 -12.42 -31.84 -23.52
C PHE A 92 -10.97 -32.27 -23.78
N LYS A 93 -10.55 -32.15 -25.04
CA LYS A 93 -9.15 -32.19 -25.47
C LYS A 93 -8.32 -31.32 -24.51
N LYS A 94 -7.56 -31.95 -23.63
CA LYS A 94 -6.62 -31.28 -22.72
C LYS A 94 -5.48 -30.70 -23.55
N ASN A 95 -5.69 -29.49 -24.08
CA ASN A 95 -4.59 -28.61 -24.45
C ASN A 95 -3.92 -28.18 -23.15
N SER A 96 -3.08 -29.05 -22.59
CA SER A 96 -2.22 -28.67 -21.47
C SER A 96 -1.42 -27.44 -21.92
N PRO A 97 -1.50 -26.31 -21.20
CA PRO A 97 -0.75 -25.13 -21.59
C PRO A 97 0.72 -25.51 -21.53
N LYS A 98 1.37 -25.50 -22.71
CA LYS A 98 2.82 -25.71 -22.83
C LYS A 98 3.45 -24.75 -21.83
N THR A 99 4.07 -25.31 -20.79
CA THR A 99 4.76 -24.53 -19.76
C THR A 99 5.90 -23.80 -20.45
N ILE A 100 5.67 -22.53 -20.81
CA ILE A 100 6.68 -21.67 -21.37
C ILE A 100 7.65 -21.43 -20.21
N LYS A 101 8.73 -22.19 -20.19
CA LYS A 101 9.87 -21.89 -19.33
C LYS A 101 10.47 -20.59 -19.88
N HIS A 102 9.95 -19.46 -19.41
CA HIS A 102 10.54 -18.16 -19.68
C HIS A 102 11.94 -18.21 -19.08
N SER A 103 12.93 -18.40 -19.97
CA SER A 103 14.33 -18.35 -19.61
C SER A 103 14.59 -16.97 -18.99
N LEU A 104 14.92 -16.94 -17.70
CA LEU A 104 15.34 -15.75 -16.96
C LEU A 104 16.72 -15.23 -17.44
N MET A 105 17.19 -15.64 -18.62
CA MET A 105 18.48 -15.25 -19.16
C MET A 105 18.47 -13.77 -19.53
N GLY A 106 19.02 -12.96 -18.61
CA GLY A 106 19.70 -11.70 -18.88
C GLY A 106 18.94 -10.74 -19.78
N HIS A 107 17.79 -10.23 -19.33
CA HIS A 107 17.30 -8.99 -19.90
C HIS A 107 18.33 -7.90 -19.61
N GLN A 108 19.04 -7.47 -20.67
CA GLN A 108 19.90 -6.30 -20.61
C GLN A 108 19.06 -5.13 -20.08
N THR A 109 19.58 -4.44 -19.08
CA THR A 109 18.97 -3.22 -18.53
C THR A 109 18.81 -2.22 -19.66
N ARG A 110 17.56 -1.90 -20.00
CA ARG A 110 17.26 -0.87 -20.99
C ARG A 110 17.52 0.51 -20.39
N PRO A 111 17.81 1.54 -21.19
CA PRO A 111 17.87 2.90 -20.69
C PRO A 111 16.50 3.31 -20.12
N ASN A 112 16.51 4.03 -19.00
CA ASN A 112 15.30 4.42 -18.28
C ASN A 112 14.29 5.19 -19.16
N GLU A 113 14.78 5.99 -20.10
CA GLU A 113 13.96 6.84 -20.97
C GLU A 113 13.03 6.02 -21.89
N GLU A 114 13.51 4.90 -22.42
CA GLU A 114 12.71 4.03 -23.29
C GLU A 114 11.54 3.40 -22.53
N ILE A 115 11.79 3.00 -21.29
CA ILE A 115 10.80 2.35 -20.42
C ILE A 115 9.70 3.32 -20.04
N ILE A 116 10.08 4.54 -19.64
CA ILE A 116 9.14 5.62 -19.34
C ILE A 116 8.32 5.97 -20.58
N THR A 117 8.94 5.98 -21.76
CA THR A 117 8.24 6.22 -23.03
C THR A 117 7.19 5.14 -23.32
N ASP A 118 7.52 3.87 -23.12
CA ASP A 118 6.58 2.76 -23.33
C ASP A 118 5.44 2.75 -22.30
N LEU A 119 5.74 3.05 -21.03
CA LEU A 119 4.71 3.24 -20.01
C LEU A 119 3.81 4.43 -20.34
N ASN A 120 4.37 5.55 -20.81
CA ASN A 120 3.61 6.73 -21.20
C ASN A 120 2.64 6.44 -22.35
N LYS A 121 2.99 5.55 -23.30
CA LYS A 121 2.04 5.11 -24.34
C LYS A 121 0.80 4.43 -23.74
N ILE A 122 0.98 3.61 -22.71
CA ILE A 122 -0.12 2.92 -22.00
C ILE A 122 -0.90 3.91 -21.11
N ILE A 123 -0.20 4.85 -20.47
CA ILE A 123 -0.80 5.90 -19.63
C ILE A 123 -1.58 6.92 -20.47
N ASN A 124 -1.20 7.15 -21.72
CA ASN A 124 -1.92 8.08 -22.60
C ASN A 124 -3.15 7.45 -23.27
N ASP A 125 -3.30 6.12 -23.24
CA ASP A 125 -4.51 5.46 -23.75
C ASP A 125 -5.72 5.75 -22.84
N LYS A 126 -6.72 6.43 -23.38
CA LYS A 126 -7.96 6.82 -22.69
C LYS A 126 -8.80 5.64 -22.23
N ASN A 127 -8.66 4.46 -22.86
CA ASN A 127 -9.45 3.28 -22.50
C ASN A 127 -8.87 2.53 -21.30
N VAL A 128 -7.61 2.80 -20.96
CA VAL A 128 -6.92 2.15 -19.84
C VAL A 128 -7.36 2.77 -18.53
N GLN A 129 -7.92 1.96 -17.64
CA GLN A 129 -8.38 2.36 -16.31
C GLN A 129 -7.34 2.09 -15.23
N MET A 130 -6.62 0.98 -15.33
CA MET A 130 -5.61 0.56 -14.35
C MET A 130 -4.42 -0.08 -15.04
N ILE A 131 -3.22 0.18 -14.51
CA ILE A 131 -1.96 -0.44 -14.93
C ILE A 131 -1.33 -1.04 -13.67
N GLU A 132 -1.05 -2.34 -13.68
CA GLU A 132 -0.48 -3.07 -12.56
C GLU A 132 0.80 -3.79 -12.98
N CYS A 133 1.88 -3.52 -12.26
CA CYS A 133 3.12 -4.27 -12.34
C CYS A 133 3.21 -5.18 -11.11
N PRO A 134 2.95 -6.49 -11.26
CA PRO A 134 2.88 -7.41 -10.12
C PRO A 134 4.24 -7.76 -9.52
N GLY A 135 5.35 -7.48 -10.23
CA GLY A 135 6.70 -7.75 -9.77
C GLY A 135 7.71 -7.90 -10.92
N PRO A 136 9.01 -8.08 -10.60
CA PRO A 136 10.06 -8.24 -11.59
C PRO A 136 9.89 -9.50 -12.43
N GLY A 137 10.22 -9.41 -13.72
CA GLY A 137 10.14 -10.53 -14.67
C GLY A 137 8.71 -10.93 -15.05
N ARG A 138 7.70 -10.14 -14.65
CA ARG A 138 6.29 -10.37 -14.99
C ARG A 138 5.78 -9.32 -15.97
N ASN A 139 4.84 -9.73 -16.81
CA ASN A 139 4.15 -8.83 -17.73
C ASN A 139 3.31 -7.81 -16.97
N ILE A 140 3.33 -6.56 -17.45
CA ILE A 140 2.42 -5.53 -16.93
C ILE A 140 0.98 -5.88 -17.33
N LEU A 141 0.08 -5.81 -16.35
CA LEU A 141 -1.35 -6.01 -16.50
C LEU A 141 -2.01 -4.65 -16.75
N VAL A 142 -2.91 -4.60 -17.72
CA VAL A 142 -3.64 -3.38 -18.07
C VAL A 142 -5.13 -3.69 -18.06
N LYS A 143 -5.87 -2.99 -17.20
CA LYS A 143 -7.33 -3.09 -17.15
C LYS A 143 -7.95 -2.09 -18.11
N VAL A 144 -8.70 -2.63 -19.07
CA VAL A 144 -9.47 -1.86 -20.05
C VAL A 144 -10.93 -2.25 -19.86
N ARG A 145 -11.74 -1.33 -19.32
CA ARG A 145 -13.13 -1.59 -18.91
C ARG A 145 -13.18 -2.79 -17.94
N ASN A 146 -13.92 -3.84 -18.30
CA ASN A 146 -14.08 -5.05 -17.46
C ASN A 146 -13.06 -6.16 -17.78
N ASN A 147 -12.09 -5.91 -18.67
CA ASN A 147 -11.12 -6.91 -19.09
C ASN A 147 -9.72 -6.55 -18.61
N VAL A 148 -8.96 -7.56 -18.19
CA VAL A 148 -7.54 -7.43 -17.83
C VAL A 148 -6.70 -8.05 -18.95
N ASN A 149 -5.90 -7.22 -19.59
CA ASN A 149 -5.05 -7.59 -20.72
C ASN A 149 -3.58 -7.67 -20.27
N LEU A 150 -2.86 -8.66 -20.80
CA LEU A 150 -1.41 -8.81 -20.62
C LEU A 150 -0.67 -8.00 -21.68
N THR A 151 0.27 -7.16 -21.27
CA THR A 151 1.15 -6.46 -22.20
C THR A 151 2.41 -7.28 -22.50
N LYS A 152 3.14 -6.93 -23.56
CA LYS A 152 4.46 -7.52 -23.86
C LYS A 152 5.59 -6.89 -23.03
N LEU A 153 5.29 -5.85 -22.24
CA LEU A 153 6.27 -5.14 -21.43
C LEU A 153 6.55 -5.94 -20.17
N ILE A 154 7.82 -6.32 -20.01
CA ILE A 154 8.37 -7.04 -18.85
C ILE A 154 9.46 -6.15 -18.30
N LEU A 155 9.40 -5.89 -16.99
CA LEU A 155 10.36 -5.04 -16.30
C LEU A 155 11.23 -5.88 -15.35
N ASN A 156 12.50 -5.53 -15.25
CA ASN A 156 13.39 -6.05 -14.21
C ASN A 156 13.24 -5.24 -12.90
N GLU A 157 13.86 -5.70 -11.82
CA GLU A 157 13.75 -5.06 -10.50
C GLU A 157 14.26 -3.61 -10.51
N THR A 158 15.40 -3.35 -11.16
CA THR A 158 16.01 -2.02 -11.24
C THR A 158 15.15 -1.06 -12.04
N GLU A 159 14.56 -1.51 -13.14
CA GLU A 159 13.65 -0.75 -13.99
C GLU A 159 12.39 -0.38 -13.22
N ILE A 160 11.81 -1.30 -12.45
CA ILE A 160 10.65 -1.02 -11.59
C ILE A 160 11.02 0.04 -10.54
N LYS A 161 12.18 -0.10 -9.87
CA LYS A 161 12.65 0.90 -8.89
C LYS A 161 12.82 2.28 -9.55
N ASN A 162 13.39 2.34 -10.75
CA ASN A 162 13.58 3.60 -11.49
C ASN A 162 12.25 4.24 -11.88
N VAL A 163 11.24 3.46 -12.27
CA VAL A 163 9.87 3.96 -12.53
C VAL A 163 9.25 4.55 -11.26
N ILE A 164 9.41 3.89 -10.11
CA ILE A 164 8.88 4.38 -8.83
C ILE A 164 9.57 5.69 -8.42
N VAL A 165 10.89 5.78 -8.56
CA VAL A 165 11.67 7.00 -8.29
C VAL A 165 11.24 8.14 -9.21
N TYR A 166 11.09 7.86 -10.51
CA TYR A 166 10.59 8.85 -11.48
C TYR A 166 9.25 9.46 -11.06
N PHE A 167 8.28 8.64 -10.65
CA PHE A 167 6.97 9.14 -10.19
C PHE A 167 7.03 9.83 -8.83
N SER A 168 7.92 9.41 -7.93
CA SER A 168 8.23 10.11 -6.68
C SER A 168 8.72 11.53 -6.94
N ASP A 169 9.69 11.67 -7.85
CA ASP A 169 10.28 12.96 -8.21
C ASP A 169 9.28 13.85 -8.97
N TYR A 170 8.52 13.28 -9.91
CA TYR A 170 7.46 13.99 -10.64
C TYR A 170 6.38 14.52 -9.71
N ALA A 171 5.96 13.73 -8.71
CA ALA A 171 4.98 14.15 -7.71
C ALA A 171 5.57 15.08 -6.63
N ARG A 172 6.90 15.17 -6.52
CA ARG A 172 7.61 15.79 -5.39
C ARG A 172 7.21 15.19 -4.04
N ILE A 173 6.96 13.88 -4.00
CA ILE A 173 6.59 13.14 -2.79
C ILE A 173 7.65 12.08 -2.52
N PRO A 174 8.37 12.13 -1.38
CA PRO A 174 9.40 11.15 -1.08
C PRO A 174 8.80 9.77 -0.79
N ILE A 175 9.57 8.72 -1.09
CA ILE A 175 9.24 7.34 -0.75
C ILE A 175 9.51 7.11 0.74
N VAL A 176 8.49 6.73 1.51
CA VAL A 176 8.61 6.54 2.97
C VAL A 176 8.43 5.08 3.32
N GLY A 177 9.44 4.47 3.96
CA GLY A 177 9.39 3.07 4.37
C GLY A 177 9.24 2.08 3.20
N GLY A 178 9.76 2.43 2.02
CA GLY A 178 9.60 1.63 0.80
C GLY A 178 8.20 1.69 0.19
N ILE A 179 7.32 2.59 0.66
CA ILE A 179 5.96 2.74 0.15
C ILE A 179 5.82 4.14 -0.47
N LEU A 180 5.19 4.19 -1.65
CA LEU A 180 4.80 5.43 -2.30
C LEU A 180 3.29 5.39 -2.54
N LYS A 181 2.58 6.43 -2.10
CA LYS A 181 1.17 6.64 -2.43
C LYS A 181 0.97 8.10 -2.77
N THR A 182 0.67 8.38 -4.03
CA THR A 182 0.55 9.75 -4.54
C THR A 182 -0.58 9.86 -5.56
N SER A 183 -1.09 11.08 -5.75
CA SER A 183 -2.00 11.43 -6.83
C SER A 183 -1.28 12.41 -7.75
N ILE A 184 -1.27 12.13 -9.04
CA ILE A 184 -0.62 12.92 -10.07
C ILE A 184 -1.70 13.21 -11.12
N GLU A 185 -2.05 14.47 -11.32
CA GLU A 185 -3.12 14.86 -12.25
C GLU A 185 -4.43 14.09 -11.96
N SER A 186 -4.90 13.30 -12.93
CA SER A 186 -6.10 12.45 -12.84
C SER A 186 -5.78 10.99 -12.51
N MET A 187 -4.57 10.65 -12.07
CA MET A 187 -4.18 9.28 -11.71
C MET A 187 -3.67 9.16 -10.27
N MET A 188 -3.92 8.01 -9.65
CA MET A 188 -3.37 7.64 -8.35
C MET A 188 -2.35 6.51 -8.53
N ILE A 189 -1.18 6.68 -7.92
CA ILE A 189 -0.07 5.75 -7.99
C ILE A 189 0.16 5.18 -6.59
N SER A 190 0.22 3.86 -6.48
CA SER A 190 0.57 3.12 -5.28
C SER A 190 1.71 2.17 -5.60
N ALA A 191 2.85 2.30 -4.93
CA ALA A 191 4.01 1.45 -5.18
C ALA A 191 4.64 0.97 -3.88
N VAL A 192 5.29 -0.19 -3.96
CA VAL A 192 6.02 -0.82 -2.87
C VAL A 192 7.38 -1.29 -3.41
N ILE A 193 8.44 -0.86 -2.75
CA ILE A 193 9.82 -1.32 -2.96
C ILE A 193 10.12 -2.35 -1.87
N SER A 194 10.39 -3.59 -2.26
CA SER A 194 10.67 -4.68 -1.32
C SER A 194 11.78 -5.58 -1.86
N ASP A 195 12.84 -5.77 -1.08
CA ASP A 195 13.92 -6.68 -1.46
C ASP A 195 13.52 -8.17 -1.32
N TYR A 196 12.46 -8.46 -0.56
CA TYR A 196 11.96 -9.83 -0.34
C TYR A 196 10.86 -10.23 -1.31
N ALA A 197 9.85 -9.38 -1.50
CA ALA A 197 8.69 -9.66 -2.34
C ALA A 197 8.85 -9.17 -3.79
N GLY A 198 9.91 -8.40 -4.06
CA GLY A 198 10.09 -7.66 -5.30
C GLY A 198 9.35 -6.32 -5.29
N SER A 199 9.85 -5.37 -6.08
CA SER A 199 9.20 -4.08 -6.26
C SER A 199 7.97 -4.20 -7.16
N ARG A 200 6.92 -3.44 -6.86
CA ARG A 200 5.63 -3.46 -7.58
C ARG A 200 4.93 -2.11 -7.52
N PHE A 201 4.07 -1.85 -8.50
CA PHE A 201 3.26 -0.64 -8.52
C PHE A 201 1.91 -0.84 -9.20
N ILE A 202 0.96 0.03 -8.86
CA ILE A 202 -0.37 0.13 -9.44
C ILE A 202 -0.64 1.60 -9.75
N ILE A 203 -1.09 1.87 -10.97
CA ILE A 203 -1.54 3.19 -11.44
C ILE A 203 -3.03 3.07 -11.76
N ASN A 204 -3.85 3.83 -11.06
CA ASN A 204 -5.29 3.93 -11.29
C ASN A 204 -5.62 5.28 -11.92
N LYS A 205 -6.24 5.31 -13.10
CA LYS A 205 -6.74 6.56 -13.69
C LYS A 205 -8.15 6.82 -13.15
N ARG A 206 -8.41 8.04 -12.70
CA ARG A 206 -9.76 8.50 -12.35
C ARG A 206 -10.55 8.66 -13.64
N ASN A 207 -11.66 7.95 -13.73
CA ASN A 207 -12.64 8.21 -14.75
C ASN A 207 -13.56 9.34 -14.26
N PRO A 208 -13.88 10.37 -15.06
CA PRO A 208 -14.87 11.39 -14.66
C PRO A 208 -16.20 10.79 -14.18
N TYR A 209 -16.58 9.62 -14.67
CA TYR A 209 -17.81 8.93 -14.26
C TYR A 209 -17.74 8.30 -12.86
N ASP A 210 -16.54 8.06 -12.30
CA ASP A 210 -16.39 7.47 -10.96
C ASP A 210 -16.94 8.40 -9.86
N LEU A 211 -17.00 9.72 -10.14
CA LEU A 211 -17.55 10.71 -9.22
C LEU A 211 -19.07 10.68 -9.13
N ILE A 212 -19.75 10.20 -10.17
CA ILE A 212 -21.22 10.22 -10.26
C ILE A 212 -21.82 8.92 -9.69
N GLN A 213 -21.08 7.81 -9.73
CA GLN A 213 -21.55 6.50 -9.25
C GLN A 213 -21.63 6.38 -7.72
N GLY A 214 -21.16 7.38 -6.98
CA GLY A 214 -21.20 7.41 -5.51
C GLY A 214 -22.35 8.26 -4.91
N MET A 215 -23.23 8.81 -5.74
CA MET A 215 -24.47 9.51 -5.34
C MET A 215 -25.68 8.60 -5.52
#